data_AF-A0A328SF69-F1
#
_entry.id   AF-A0A328SF69-F1
#
_cell.length_a   1.000
_cell.length_b   1.000
_cell.length_c   1.000
_cell.angle_alpha   90.00
_cell.angle_beta   90.00
_cell.angle_gamma   90.00
#
_symmetry.space_group_name_H-M   'P 1'
#
loop_
_entity.id
_entity.type
_entity.pdbx_description
1 polymer ?
#
loop_
_entity_poly.entity_id
_entity_poly.type
_entity_poly.pdbx_seq_one_letter_code
_entity_poly.pdbx_strand_id
1 'polypeptide(L)'
;MNLKNRLSSLLSLRKINSLVLLVIILLLLNHAISSLLYLSGITAYSPNLKVTGRRLFLWLLLHITISLYLYIRDWYNQKGFNRYNHIRSETKRQMISGIAIIIFVILHLVTYHASPVSVVIYQINIVHFIVDTLLFASILVHLQVSIPRLLMSFGFLKEENSYQRASQIT
;
A
#
# COMPACT_ATOMS: atom_id res chain seq x y z
N MET A 1 20.10 -21.36 -22.32
CA MET A 1 18.97 -20.55 -21.80
C MET A 1 19.02 -19.18 -22.47
N ASN A 2 18.01 -18.80 -23.26
CA ASN A 2 18.05 -17.64 -24.16
C ASN A 2 18.08 -16.30 -23.37
N LEU A 3 18.92 -15.33 -23.79
CA LEU A 3 19.12 -14.04 -23.09
C LEU A 3 17.81 -13.26 -22.92
N LYS A 4 16.90 -13.39 -23.91
CA LYS A 4 15.55 -12.81 -23.91
C LYS A 4 14.68 -13.36 -22.78
N ASN A 5 14.82 -14.65 -22.44
CA ASN A 5 14.10 -15.29 -21.34
C ASN A 5 14.72 -14.94 -19.96
N ARG A 6 15.98 -14.52 -19.93
CA ARG A 6 16.67 -14.04 -18.71
C ARG A 6 16.25 -12.60 -18.37
N LEU A 7 16.13 -11.74 -19.38
CA LEU A 7 15.66 -10.36 -19.20
C LEU A 7 14.17 -10.29 -18.83
N SER A 8 13.32 -11.14 -19.45
CA SER A 8 11.89 -11.20 -19.11
C SER A 8 11.61 -11.75 -17.70
N SER A 9 12.52 -12.54 -17.12
CA SER A 9 12.40 -13.03 -15.74
C SER A 9 12.95 -12.06 -14.68
N LEU A 10 13.83 -11.14 -15.08
CA LEU A 10 14.40 -10.11 -14.20
C LEU A 10 13.42 -8.96 -13.92
N LEU A 11 12.61 -8.53 -14.89
CA LEU A 11 11.67 -7.42 -14.77
C LEU A 11 10.20 -7.86 -14.94
N SER A 12 9.73 -8.75 -14.08
CA SER A 12 8.30 -9.01 -14.03
C SER A 12 7.56 -7.77 -13.49
N LEU A 13 6.39 -7.47 -14.06
CA LEU A 13 5.55 -6.36 -13.60
C LEU A 13 5.23 -6.44 -12.10
N ARG A 14 5.21 -7.66 -11.53
CA ARG A 14 5.07 -7.88 -10.08
C ARG A 14 6.29 -7.38 -9.30
N LYS A 15 7.51 -7.67 -9.75
CA LYS A 15 8.75 -7.18 -9.12
C LYS A 15 8.84 -5.66 -9.18
N ILE A 16 8.47 -5.07 -10.32
CA ILE A 16 8.39 -3.61 -10.47
C ILE A 16 7.39 -3.03 -9.45
N ASN A 17 6.21 -3.62 -9.31
CA ASN A 17 5.23 -3.18 -8.32
C ASN A 17 5.72 -3.34 -6.87
N SER A 18 6.48 -4.40 -6.57
CA SER A 18 7.12 -4.57 -5.25
C SER A 18 8.18 -3.49 -4.97
N LEU A 19 8.96 -3.09 -5.98
CA LEU A 19 9.91 -1.97 -5.86
C LEU A 19 9.18 -0.64 -5.65
N VAL A 20 8.10 -0.39 -6.40
CA VAL A 20 7.23 0.77 -6.20
C VAL A 20 6.69 0.81 -4.77
N LEU A 21 6.22 -0.32 -4.25
CA LEU A 21 5.73 -0.43 -2.87
C LEU A 21 6.82 -0.08 -1.85
N LEU A 22 8.06 -0.53 -2.06
CA LEU A 22 9.18 -0.16 -1.18
C LEU A 22 9.43 1.35 -1.17
N VAL A 23 9.42 1.99 -2.35
CA VAL A 23 9.54 3.46 -2.46
C VAL A 23 8.39 4.17 -1.74
N ILE A 24 7.15 3.67 -1.87
CA ILE A 24 5.98 4.20 -1.16
C ILE A 24 6.18 4.11 0.35
N ILE A 25 6.63 2.97 0.88
CA ILE A 25 6.84 2.78 2.33
C ILE A 25 7.84 3.82 2.86
N LEU A 26 8.96 4.02 2.17
CA LEU A 26 9.97 5.01 2.57
C LEU A 26 9.42 6.44 2.54
N LEU A 27 8.71 6.81 1.47
CA LEU A 27 8.10 8.14 1.35
C LEU A 27 6.98 8.36 2.38
N LEU A 28 6.18 7.32 2.67
CA LEU A 28 5.11 7.35 3.66
C LEU A 28 5.69 7.55 5.06
N LEU A 29 6.74 6.83 5.44
CA LEU A 29 7.43 7.00 6.72
C LEU A 29 7.98 8.42 6.86
N ASN A 30 8.67 8.92 5.83
CA ASN A 30 9.20 10.28 5.83
C ASN A 30 8.09 11.34 5.96
N HIS A 31 6.98 11.17 5.24
CA HIS A 31 5.82 12.06 5.32
C HIS A 31 5.16 11.99 6.70
N ALA A 32 4.93 10.81 7.25
CA ALA A 32 4.31 10.61 8.56
C ALA A 32 5.15 11.22 9.70
N ILE A 33 6.47 10.99 9.71
CA ILE A 33 7.38 11.57 10.70
C ILE A 33 7.39 13.10 10.59
N SER A 34 7.50 13.64 9.37
CA SER A 34 7.49 15.09 9.16
C SER A 34 6.17 15.73 9.59
N SER A 35 5.03 15.10 9.28
CA SER A 35 3.71 15.55 9.73
C SER A 35 3.58 15.50 11.24
N LEU A 36 4.08 14.45 11.89
CA LEU A 36 4.05 14.33 13.35
C LEU A 36 4.88 15.42 14.03
N LEU A 37 6.09 15.70 13.53
CA LEU A 37 6.96 16.77 14.04
C LEU A 37 6.36 18.16 13.84
N TYR A 38 5.61 18.35 12.75
CA TYR A 38 4.86 19.58 12.52
C TYR A 38 3.68 19.72 13.50
N LEU A 39 2.87 18.66 13.63
CA LEU A 39 1.69 18.66 14.51
C LEU A 39 2.05 18.73 16.00
N SER A 40 3.21 18.24 16.41
CA SER A 40 3.71 18.37 17.78
C SER A 40 4.32 19.74 18.08
N GLY A 41 4.43 20.62 17.08
CA GLY A 41 5.04 21.95 17.21
C GLY A 41 6.58 21.93 17.30
N ILE A 42 7.23 20.77 17.11
CA ILE A 42 8.69 20.66 17.13
C ILE A 42 9.31 21.33 15.90
N THR A 43 8.63 21.25 14.75
CA THR A 43 9.10 21.85 13.49
C THR A 43 8.05 22.77 12.89
N ALA A 44 8.49 23.88 12.30
CA ALA A 44 7.61 24.77 11.55
C ALA A 44 7.15 24.12 10.23
N TYR A 45 6.05 24.64 9.67
CA TYR A 45 5.59 24.20 8.35
C TYR A 45 6.69 24.38 7.31
N SER A 46 7.04 23.30 6.62
CA SER A 46 8.03 23.33 5.54
C SER A 46 7.35 23.03 4.19
N PRO A 47 7.70 23.74 3.11
CA PRO A 47 7.28 23.38 1.75
C PRO A 47 7.60 21.93 1.39
N ASN A 48 8.64 21.36 1.99
CA ASN A 48 9.01 19.96 1.80
C ASN A 48 7.89 18.99 2.20
N LEU A 49 7.06 19.31 3.20
CA LEU A 49 5.93 18.47 3.61
C LEU A 49 4.91 18.30 2.48
N LYS A 50 4.64 19.40 1.76
CA LYS A 50 3.74 19.40 0.59
C LYS A 50 4.35 18.66 -0.59
N VAL A 51 5.66 18.82 -0.81
CA VAL A 51 6.38 18.14 -1.90
C VAL A 51 6.44 16.63 -1.66
N THR A 52 6.74 16.20 -0.43
CA THR A 52 6.77 14.77 -0.08
C THR A 52 5.39 14.13 -0.22
N GLY A 53 4.33 14.80 0.24
CA GLY A 53 2.94 14.34 0.06
C GLY A 53 2.56 14.19 -1.43
N ARG A 54 2.91 15.15 -2.28
CA ARG A 54 2.67 15.06 -3.74
C ARG A 54 3.42 13.91 -4.39
N ARG A 55 4.70 13.73 -4.05
CA ARG A 55 5.52 12.62 -4.56
C ARG A 55 4.94 11.28 -4.14
N LEU A 56 4.60 11.13 -2.86
CA LEU A 56 3.95 9.94 -2.33
C LEU A 56 2.66 9.61 -3.09
N PHE A 57 1.82 10.61 -3.34
CA PHE A 57 0.58 10.42 -4.10
C PHE A 57 0.82 9.91 -5.53
N LEU A 58 1.82 10.43 -6.24
CA LEU A 58 2.16 9.94 -7.60
C LEU A 58 2.61 8.48 -7.59
N TRP A 59 3.47 8.10 -6.65
CA TRP A 59 3.90 6.70 -6.51
C TRP A 59 2.74 5.79 -6.12
N LEU A 60 1.85 6.25 -5.23
CA LEU A 60 0.64 5.53 -4.84
C LEU A 60 -0.27 5.29 -6.05
N LEU A 61 -0.50 6.28 -6.90
CA LEU A 61 -1.28 6.11 -8.14
C LEU A 61 -0.67 5.05 -9.05
N LEU A 62 0.66 5.10 -9.26
CA LEU A 62 1.36 4.09 -10.05
C LEU A 62 1.17 2.69 -9.47
N HIS A 63 1.29 2.53 -8.15
CA HIS A 63 1.05 1.27 -7.46
C HIS A 63 -0.38 0.76 -7.64
N ILE A 64 -1.38 1.64 -7.49
CA ILE A 64 -2.79 1.29 -7.69
C ILE A 64 -3.02 0.80 -9.11
N THR A 65 -2.54 1.53 -10.12
CA THR A 65 -2.72 1.17 -11.54
C THR A 65 -2.10 -0.18 -11.85
N ILE A 66 -0.85 -0.42 -11.44
CA ILE A 66 -0.17 -1.70 -11.69
C ILE A 66 -0.87 -2.84 -10.93
N SER A 67 -1.25 -2.62 -9.66
CA SER A 67 -1.92 -3.63 -8.84
C SER A 67 -3.29 -4.01 -9.40
N LEU A 68 -4.07 -3.03 -9.85
CA LEU A 68 -5.38 -3.26 -10.46
C LEU A 68 -5.25 -4.02 -11.79
N TYR A 69 -4.29 -3.63 -12.64
CA TYR A 69 -4.01 -4.36 -13.87
C TYR A 69 -3.63 -5.83 -13.60
N LEU A 70 -2.72 -6.06 -12.65
CA LEU A 70 -2.31 -7.41 -12.26
C LEU A 70 -3.49 -8.22 -11.72
N TYR A 71 -4.33 -7.61 -10.87
CA TYR A 71 -5.52 -8.25 -10.32
C TYR A 71 -6.50 -8.65 -11.42
N ILE A 72 -6.83 -7.74 -12.34
CA ILE A 72 -7.75 -8.02 -13.45
C ILE A 72 -7.20 -9.13 -14.34
N ARG A 73 -5.91 -9.05 -14.71
CA ARG A 73 -5.25 -10.07 -15.54
C ARG A 73 -5.29 -11.44 -14.86
N ASP A 74 -4.97 -11.50 -13.58
CA ASP A 74 -4.98 -12.75 -12.81
C ASP A 74 -6.40 -13.30 -12.69
N TRP A 75 -7.39 -12.44 -12.48
CA TRP A 75 -8.81 -12.81 -12.45
C TRP A 75 -9.29 -13.45 -13.76
N TYR A 76 -8.94 -12.87 -14.91
CA TYR A 76 -9.28 -13.45 -16.22
C TYR A 76 -8.62 -14.81 -16.44
N ASN A 77 -7.38 -14.99 -16.00
CA ASN A 77 -6.63 -16.24 -16.16
C ASN A 77 -7.04 -17.34 -15.17
N GLN A 78 -7.63 -16.98 -14.02
CA GLN A 78 -7.96 -17.90 -12.92
C GLN A 78 -9.42 -18.39 -12.91
N LYS A 79 -10.17 -18.25 -14.02
CA LYS A 79 -11.58 -18.67 -14.14
C LYS A 79 -11.89 -20.15 -13.75
N GLY A 80 -10.91 -20.99 -13.41
CA GLY A 80 -11.09 -22.37 -12.95
C GLY A 80 -10.67 -22.71 -11.50
N PHE A 81 -10.09 -21.79 -10.72
CA PHE A 81 -9.46 -22.11 -9.42
C PHE A 81 -10.34 -21.80 -8.19
N ASN A 82 -11.61 -22.23 -8.21
CA ASN A 82 -12.52 -22.10 -7.06
C ASN A 82 -12.14 -22.96 -5.83
N ARG A 83 -11.06 -23.76 -5.88
CA ARG A 83 -10.67 -24.72 -4.83
C ARG A 83 -9.84 -24.17 -3.66
N TYR A 84 -9.39 -22.91 -3.69
CA TYR A 84 -8.49 -22.37 -2.65
C TYR A 84 -9.12 -21.22 -1.84
N ASN A 85 -9.97 -21.57 -0.86
CA ASN A 85 -10.70 -20.59 -0.04
C ASN A 85 -9.80 -19.67 0.81
N HIS A 86 -8.65 -20.17 1.30
CA HIS A 86 -7.75 -19.37 2.16
C HIS A 86 -7.00 -18.28 1.38
N ILE A 87 -6.46 -18.59 0.19
CA ILE A 87 -5.79 -17.60 -0.67
C ILE A 87 -6.77 -16.51 -1.12
N ARG A 88 -8.04 -16.89 -1.27
CA ARG A 88 -9.13 -15.98 -1.64
C ARG A 88 -9.49 -15.01 -0.51
N SER A 89 -9.43 -15.40 0.76
CA SER A 89 -9.79 -14.53 1.89
C SER A 89 -8.75 -13.42 2.11
N GLU A 90 -7.46 -13.75 2.08
CA GLU A 90 -6.39 -12.76 2.22
C GLU A 90 -6.37 -11.76 1.06
N THR A 91 -6.56 -12.25 -0.16
CA THR A 91 -6.59 -11.40 -1.36
C THR A 91 -7.79 -10.45 -1.32
N LYS A 92 -8.95 -10.92 -0.83
CA LYS A 92 -10.10 -10.05 -0.56
C LYS A 92 -9.80 -9.01 0.51
N ARG A 93 -9.15 -9.38 1.62
CA ARG A 93 -8.76 -8.43 2.69
C ARG A 93 -7.81 -7.36 2.16
N GLN A 94 -6.83 -7.74 1.34
CA GLN A 94 -5.90 -6.80 0.70
C GLN A 94 -6.64 -5.86 -0.27
N MET A 95 -7.60 -6.37 -1.04
CA MET A 95 -8.41 -5.56 -1.96
C MET A 95 -9.30 -4.56 -1.21
N ILE A 96 -10.04 -5.01 -0.19
CA ILE A 96 -10.92 -4.14 0.61
C ILE A 96 -10.11 -3.04 1.30
N SER A 97 -9.00 -3.40 1.95
CA SER A 97 -8.11 -2.41 2.56
C SER A 97 -7.50 -1.46 1.53
N GLY A 98 -7.15 -1.93 0.33
CA GLY A 98 -6.67 -1.09 -0.76
C GLY A 98 -7.70 -0.06 -1.22
N ILE A 99 -8.97 -0.45 -1.36
CA ILE A 99 -10.07 0.46 -1.68
C ILE A 99 -10.29 1.48 -0.57
N ALA A 100 -10.29 1.03 0.70
CA ALA A 100 -10.41 1.91 1.86
C ALA A 100 -9.29 2.97 1.88
N ILE A 101 -8.03 2.58 1.63
CA ILE A 101 -6.90 3.51 1.53
C ILE A 101 -7.15 4.57 0.45
N ILE A 102 -7.63 4.18 -0.74
CA ILE A 102 -7.90 5.15 -1.82
C ILE A 102 -8.92 6.19 -1.36
N ILE A 103 -10.03 5.74 -0.76
CA ILE A 103 -11.08 6.63 -0.25
C ILE A 103 -10.52 7.57 0.82
N PHE A 104 -9.81 7.03 1.81
CA PHE A 104 -9.28 7.83 2.92
C PHE A 104 -8.14 8.76 2.49
N VAL A 105 -7.33 8.42 1.48
CA VAL A 105 -6.35 9.34 0.91
C VAL A 105 -7.04 10.52 0.25
N ILE A 106 -8.12 10.30 -0.50
CA ILE A 106 -8.90 11.40 -1.10
C ILE A 106 -9.50 12.28 0.01
N LEU A 107 -10.11 11.68 1.03
CA LEU A 107 -10.66 12.43 2.18
C LEU A 107 -9.57 13.21 2.94
N HIS A 108 -8.40 12.62 3.15
CA HIS A 108 -7.26 13.27 3.77
C HIS A 108 -6.86 14.52 2.97
N LEU A 109 -6.71 14.41 1.65
CA LEU A 109 -6.37 15.55 0.80
C LEU A 109 -7.45 16.64 0.80
N VAL A 110 -8.72 16.26 0.72
CA VAL A 110 -9.85 17.20 0.70
C VAL A 110 -9.98 17.95 2.02
N THR A 111 -9.88 17.24 3.15
CA THR A 111 -10.05 17.85 4.47
C THR A 111 -8.92 18.82 4.81
N TYR A 112 -7.67 18.53 4.45
CA TYR A 112 -6.54 19.45 4.60
C TYR A 112 -6.56 20.62 3.60
N HIS A 113 -7.23 20.46 2.45
CA HIS A 113 -7.45 21.57 1.53
C HIS A 113 -8.54 22.53 2.02
N ALA A 114 -9.66 21.98 2.50
CA ALA A 114 -10.81 22.74 2.98
C ALA A 114 -10.53 23.47 4.31
N SER A 115 -9.77 22.84 5.20
CA SER A 115 -9.40 23.39 6.50
C SER A 115 -7.91 23.16 6.73
N PRO A 116 -7.02 24.06 6.28
CA PRO A 116 -5.59 23.92 6.53
C PRO A 116 -5.28 23.95 8.04
N VAL A 117 -4.44 23.04 8.52
CA VAL A 117 -4.00 23.03 9.93
C VAL A 117 -3.04 24.19 10.18
N SER A 118 -3.40 25.11 11.06
CA SER A 118 -2.53 26.19 11.53
C SER A 118 -2.04 25.88 12.95
N VAL A 119 -0.73 25.98 13.20
CA VAL A 119 -0.10 25.67 14.51
C VAL A 119 -0.51 26.66 15.61
N VAL A 120 -1.07 27.81 15.23
CA VAL A 120 -1.28 28.95 16.14
C VAL A 120 -2.40 28.70 17.16
N ILE A 121 -3.27 27.71 16.93
CA ILE A 121 -4.31 27.32 17.87
C ILE A 121 -4.42 25.79 17.81
N TYR A 122 -4.27 25.11 18.95
CA TYR A 122 -4.39 23.65 19.15
C TYR A 122 -5.78 23.05 18.83
N GLN A 123 -6.52 23.64 17.90
CA GLN A 123 -7.77 23.07 17.40
C GLN A 123 -7.42 21.97 16.39
N ILE A 124 -7.10 20.79 16.92
CA ILE A 124 -7.13 19.56 16.12
C ILE A 124 -8.56 19.44 15.60
N ASN A 125 -8.74 19.62 14.30
CA ASN A 125 -10.03 19.40 13.68
C ASN A 125 -10.36 17.92 13.83
N ILE A 126 -11.44 17.62 14.56
CA ILE A 126 -11.84 16.24 14.86
C ILE A 126 -12.02 15.41 13.58
N VAL A 127 -12.38 16.06 12.47
CA VAL A 127 -12.51 15.43 11.16
C VAL A 127 -11.15 14.96 10.64
N HIS A 128 -10.08 15.77 10.73
CA HIS A 128 -8.73 15.35 10.35
C HIS A 128 -8.30 14.16 11.19
N PHE A 129 -8.48 14.25 12.51
CA PHE A 129 -8.08 13.19 13.41
C PHE A 129 -8.76 11.85 13.07
N ILE A 130 -10.07 11.87 12.83
CA ILE A 130 -10.82 10.66 12.45
C ILE A 130 -10.34 10.12 11.10
N VAL A 131 -10.24 10.97 10.08
CA VAL A 131 -9.82 10.55 8.74
C VAL A 131 -8.40 9.99 8.75
N ASP A 132 -7.46 10.66 9.43
CA ASP A 132 -6.06 10.26 9.50
C ASP A 132 -5.91 8.94 10.28
N THR A 133 -6.68 8.76 11.36
CA THR A 133 -6.69 7.51 12.14
C THR A 133 -7.22 6.35 11.30
N LEU A 134 -8.32 6.54 10.57
CA LEU A 134 -8.89 5.52 9.70
C LEU A 134 -8.00 5.19 8.50
N LEU A 135 -7.34 6.21 7.93
CA LEU A 135 -6.33 6.04 6.89
C LEU A 135 -5.17 5.20 7.40
N PHE A 136 -4.61 5.54 8.57
CA PHE A 136 -3.48 4.83 9.14
C PHE A 136 -3.84 3.38 9.50
N ALA A 137 -5.01 3.15 10.09
CA ALA A 137 -5.52 1.80 10.36
C ALA A 137 -5.66 0.98 9.07
N SER A 138 -6.19 1.58 8.00
CA SER A 138 -6.34 0.91 6.69
C SER A 138 -4.99 0.55 6.07
N ILE A 139 -4.00 1.46 6.18
CA ILE A 139 -2.62 1.22 5.74
C ILE A 139 -2.00 0.06 6.53
N LEU A 140 -2.13 0.02 7.86
CA LEU A 140 -1.59 -1.05 8.68
C LEU A 140 -2.15 -2.42 8.29
N VAL A 141 -3.48 -2.52 8.13
CA VAL A 141 -4.13 -3.77 7.68
C VAL A 141 -3.63 -4.17 6.30
N HIS A 142 -3.46 -3.23 5.37
CA HIS A 142 -2.96 -3.52 4.04
C HIS A 142 -1.50 -3.98 4.05
N LEU A 143 -0.65 -3.33 4.84
CA LEU A 143 0.76 -3.68 5.00
C LEU A 143 0.95 -5.04 5.67
N GLN A 144 0.10 -5.40 6.65
CA GLN A 144 0.15 -6.71 7.31
C GLN A 144 0.03 -7.87 6.31
N VAL A 145 -0.78 -7.70 5.25
CA VAL A 145 -0.90 -8.70 4.17
C VAL A 145 0.20 -8.55 3.13
N SER A 146 0.59 -7.31 2.83
CA SER A 146 1.48 -7.01 1.71
C SER A 146 2.95 -7.27 2.02
N ILE A 147 3.41 -7.06 3.26
CA ILE A 147 4.82 -7.23 3.66
C ILE A 147 5.27 -8.69 3.52
N PRO A 148 4.55 -9.71 4.05
CA PRO A 148 4.93 -11.11 3.85
C PRO A 148 5.02 -11.48 2.36
N ARG A 149 4.07 -11.00 1.55
CA ARG A 149 4.05 -11.22 0.09
C ARG A 149 5.24 -10.55 -0.61
N LEU A 150 5.64 -9.36 -0.16
CA LEU A 150 6.83 -8.67 -0.65
C LEU A 150 8.10 -9.44 -0.29
N LEU A 151 8.22 -9.93 0.95
CA LEU A 151 9.38 -10.73 1.35
C LEU A 151 9.47 -12.07 0.58
N MET A 152 8.33 -12.70 0.31
CA MET A 152 8.26 -13.89 -0.56
C MET A 152 8.67 -13.57 -2.01
N SER A 153 8.26 -12.44 -2.57
CA SER A 153 8.58 -12.08 -3.96
C SER A 153 10.09 -11.83 -4.20
N PHE A 154 10.81 -11.44 -3.15
CA PHE A 154 12.27 -11.32 -3.15
C PHE A 154 13.01 -12.58 -2.69
N GLY A 155 12.29 -13.64 -2.29
CA GLY A 155 12.87 -14.91 -1.84
C GLY A 155 13.44 -14.90 -0.42
N PHE A 156 13.13 -13.88 0.39
CA PHE A 156 13.53 -13.83 1.81
C PHE A 156 12.74 -14.82 2.67
N LEU A 157 11.49 -15.10 2.29
CA LEU A 157 10.66 -16.11 2.92
C LEU A 157 10.38 -17.24 1.93
N LYS A 158 10.55 -18.48 2.36
CA LYS A 158 10.08 -19.65 1.61
C LYS A 158 8.58 -19.79 1.85
N GLU A 159 7.82 -19.94 0.77
CA GLU A 159 6.40 -20.25 0.86
C GLU A 159 6.27 -21.62 1.53
N GLU A 160 5.81 -21.65 2.78
CA GLU A 160 5.50 -22.92 3.45
C GLU A 160 4.35 -23.53 2.64
N ASN A 161 4.65 -24.62 1.91
CA ASN A 161 3.77 -25.22 0.90
C ASN A 161 2.32 -25.30 1.39
N SER A 162 1.51 -24.31 1.03
CA SER A 162 0.07 -24.33 1.30
C SER A 162 -0.61 -25.47 0.53
N TYR A 163 0.08 -25.98 -0.50
CA TYR A 163 -0.24 -27.21 -1.21
C TYR A 163 -0.03 -28.48 -0.38
N GLN A 164 1.00 -28.56 0.47
CA GLN A 164 1.25 -29.74 1.32
C GLN A 164 0.24 -29.84 2.47
N ARG A 165 -0.20 -28.72 3.03
CA ARG A 165 -1.32 -28.72 4.00
C ARG A 165 -2.65 -29.13 3.35
N ALA A 166 -2.87 -28.78 2.08
CA ALA A 166 -4.08 -29.18 1.36
C ALA A 166 -4.08 -30.67 0.98
N SER A 167 -2.92 -31.26 0.65
CA SER A 167 -2.79 -32.70 0.39
C SER A 167 -2.80 -33.57 1.65
N GLN A 168 -2.73 -32.96 2.84
CA GLN A 168 -2.84 -33.66 4.13
C GLN A 168 -4.26 -33.66 4.70
N ILE A 169 -5.19 -32.92 4.09
CA ILE A 169 -6.62 -32.84 4.48
C ILE A 169 -7.51 -33.63 3.49
N THR A 170 -6.93 -34.18 2.42
CA THR A 170 -7.53 -35.22 1.56
C THR A 170 -6.94 -36.57 1.88
#